data_AF-A0A368PLN1-F1
#
_entry.id   AF-A0A368PLN1-F1
#
_cell.length_a   1.000
_cell.length_b   1.000
_cell.length_c   1.000
_cell.angle_alpha   90.00
_cell.angle_beta   90.00
_cell.angle_gamma   90.00
#
_symmetry.space_group_name_H-M   'P 1'
#
loop_
_entity.id
_entity.type
_entity.pdbx_description
1 polymer ?
#
loop_
_entity_poly.entity_id
_entity_poly.type
_entity_poly.pdbx_seq_one_letter_code
_entity_poly.pdbx_strand_id
1 'polypeptide(L)' 'MGSVLSSTCVALCSFVGALLDKVEMWQMMAAYPQLRAEEREDLRRWFRDQDAEQDARDAAARLRGRDLRLSQRCKYKHPC' A
#
# COMPACT_ATOMS: atom_id res chain seq x y z
N MET A 1 -10.71 -21.88 -9.85
CA MET A 1 -9.82 -21.51 -8.71
C MET A 1 -8.54 -20.81 -9.21
N GLY A 2 -8.64 -19.81 -10.10
CA GLY A 2 -7.46 -19.21 -10.76
C GLY A 2 -7.14 -17.75 -10.40
N SER A 3 -8.10 -16.96 -9.88
CA SER A 3 -7.89 -15.51 -9.71
C SER A 3 -7.31 -15.09 -8.36
N VAL A 4 -7.46 -15.91 -7.30
CA VAL A 4 -7.01 -15.56 -5.95
C VAL A 4 -5.48 -15.62 -5.84
N LEU A 5 -4.87 -16.66 -6.42
CA LEU A 5 -3.40 -16.81 -6.46
C LEU A 5 -2.73 -15.72 -7.29
N SER A 6 -3.39 -15.29 -8.39
CA SER A 6 -2.91 -14.19 -9.23
C SER A 6 -2.95 -12.86 -8.48
N SER A 7 -4.04 -12.56 -7.77
CA SER A 7 -4.18 -11.34 -6.97
C SER A 7 -3.15 -11.26 -5.84
N THR A 8 -2.92 -12.35 -5.10
CA THR A 8 -1.91 -12.37 -4.03
C THR A 8 -0.50 -12.22 -4.58
N CYS A 9 -0.21 -12.80 -5.75
CA CYS A 9 1.09 -12.67 -6.39
C CYS A 9 1.36 -11.23 -6.85
N VAL A 10 0.37 -10.57 -7.45
CA VAL A 10 0.47 -9.14 -7.83
C VAL A 10 0.71 -8.26 -6.60
N ALA A 11 -0.02 -8.49 -5.51
CA ALA A 11 0.17 -7.73 -4.27
C ALA A 11 1.57 -7.92 -3.68
N LEU A 12 2.12 -9.14 -3.73
CA LEU A 12 3.49 -9.42 -3.27
C LEU A 12 4.53 -8.73 -4.16
N CYS A 13 4.37 -8.77 -5.48
CA CYS A 13 5.29 -8.08 -6.40
C CYS A 13 5.27 -6.56 -6.17
N SER A 14 4.10 -5.96 -5.98
CA SER A 14 3.98 -4.54 -5.65
C SER A 14 4.64 -4.20 -4.31
N PHE A 15 4.46 -5.05 -3.29
CA PHE A 15 5.11 -4.87 -2.00
C PHE A 15 6.64 -4.94 -2.10
N VAL A 16 7.17 -5.93 -2.81
CA VAL A 16 8.62 -6.07 -3.03
C VAL A 16 9.16 -4.89 -3.84
N GLY A 17 8.43 -4.41 -4.85
CA GLY A 17 8.78 -3.19 -5.59
C GLY A 17 8.93 -1.99 -4.68
N ALA A 18 7.93 -1.72 -3.83
CA ALA A 18 7.97 -0.62 -2.88
C ALA A 18 9.15 -0.73 -1.88
N LEU A 19 9.53 -1.94 -1.48
CA LEU A 19 10.72 -2.16 -0.63
C LEU A 19 12.03 -1.89 -1.37
N LEU A 20 12.12 -2.26 -2.65
CA LEU A 20 13.31 -2.00 -3.47
C LEU A 20 13.47 -0.50 -3.72
N ASP A 21 12.39 0.21 -4.07
CA ASP A 21 12.40 1.67 -4.27
C ASP A 21 12.88 2.39 -3.01
N LYS A 22 12.43 1.94 -1.83
CA LYS A 22 12.92 2.43 -0.53
C LYS A 22 14.43 2.26 -0.43
N VAL A 23 14.93 1.04 -0.61
CA VAL A 23 16.36 0.72 -0.45
C VAL A 23 17.23 1.52 -1.43
N GLU A 24 16.82 1.63 -2.69
CA GLU A 24 17.53 2.39 -3.71
C GLU A 24 17.61 3.88 -3.35
N MET A 25 16.53 4.46 -2.81
CA MET A 25 16.53 5.84 -2.34
C MET A 25 17.45 6.05 -1.13
N TRP A 26 17.46 5.13 -0.16
CA TRP A 26 18.40 5.18 0.97
C TRP A 26 19.86 5.10 0.49
N GLN A 27 20.13 4.26 -0.51
CA GLN A 27 21.44 4.21 -1.15
C GLN A 27 21.79 5.53 -1.84
N MET A 28 20.87 6.17 -2.55
CA MET A 28 21.12 7.49 -3.14
C MET A 28 21.44 8.54 -2.06
N MET A 29 20.65 8.61 -0.99
CA MET A 29 20.92 9.55 0.12
C MET A 29 22.29 9.31 0.77
N ALA A 30 22.73 8.05 0.85
CA ALA A 30 24.05 7.69 1.36
C ALA A 30 25.18 8.00 0.37
N ALA A 31 24.95 7.82 -0.93
CA ALA A 31 25.90 8.08 -2.01
C ALA A 31 26.18 9.58 -2.23
N TYR A 32 25.26 10.45 -1.80
CA TYR A 32 25.42 11.91 -1.87
C TYR A 32 25.62 12.51 -0.47
N PRO A 33 26.83 12.38 0.13
CA PRO A 33 27.15 12.98 1.43
C PRO A 33 27.01 14.51 1.45
N GLN A 34 27.17 15.15 0.29
CA GLN A 34 27.10 16.60 0.09
C GLN A 34 25.70 17.20 0.09
N LEU A 35 24.63 16.38 0.08
CA LEU A 35 23.27 16.89 0.25
C LEU A 35 23.18 17.61 1.60
N ARG A 36 22.68 18.85 1.58
CA ARG A 36 22.51 19.63 2.80
C ARG A 36 21.53 18.90 3.73
N ALA A 37 21.71 19.10 5.04
CA ALA A 37 20.87 18.45 6.05
C ALA A 37 19.37 18.73 5.80
N GLU A 38 19.04 19.93 5.31
CA GLU A 38 17.69 20.35 4.95
C GLU A 38 17.12 19.51 3.79
N GLU A 39 17.88 19.33 2.70
CA GLU A 39 17.45 18.53 1.54
C GLU A 39 17.20 17.07 1.91
N ARG A 40 17.98 16.54 2.86
CA ARG A 40 17.78 15.19 3.41
C ARG A 40 16.53 15.10 4.28
N GLU A 41 16.28 16.11 5.09
CA GLU A 41 15.10 16.16 5.95
C GLU A 41 13.82 16.26 5.10
N ASP A 42 13.85 17.07 4.04
CA ASP A 42 12.74 17.23 3.10
C ASP A 42 12.46 15.94 2.33
N LEU A 43 13.49 15.24 1.82
CA LEU A 43 13.35 13.92 1.22
C LEU A 43 12.74 12.89 2.19
N ARG A 44 13.19 12.89 3.44
CA ARG A 44 12.65 12.01 4.49
C ARG A 44 11.21 12.35 4.86
N ARG A 45 10.83 13.63 4.83
CA ARG A 45 9.46 14.07 5.10
C ARG A 45 8.53 13.66 3.96
N TRP A 46 8.90 13.98 2.72
CA TRP A 46 8.16 13.57 1.52
C TRP A 46 7.90 12.06 1.51
N PHE A 47 8.89 11.27 1.94
CA PHE A 47 8.76 9.83 2.04
C PHE A 47 7.73 9.37 3.09
N ARG A 48 7.73 10.00 4.28
CA ARG A 48 6.72 9.70 5.30
C ARG A 48 5.31 10.02 4.81
N ASP A 49 5.17 11.07 4.01
CA ASP A 49 3.87 11.46 3.44
C ASP A 49 3.38 10.44 2.39
N GLN A 50 4.29 9.90 1.56
CA GLN A 50 3.98 8.82 0.60
C GLN A 50 3.52 7.53 1.31
N ASP A 51 4.21 7.13 2.38
CA ASP A 51 3.83 5.96 3.18
C ASP A 51 2.45 6.15 3.82
N ALA A 52 2.18 7.34 4.36
CA ALA A 52 0.86 7.67 4.92
C ALA A 52 -0.26 7.66 3.88
N GLU A 53 0.01 8.13 2.65
CA GLU A 53 -0.96 8.11 1.55
C GLU A 53 -1.25 6.68 1.09
N GLN A 54 -0.22 5.83 1.00
CA GLN A 54 -0.37 4.42 0.64
C GLN A 54 -1.17 3.66 1.71
N ASP A 55 -0.89 3.88 3.00
CA ASP A 55 -1.65 3.30 4.10
C ASP A 55 -3.11 3.74 4.10
N ALA A 56 -3.39 5.00 3.76
CA ALA A 56 -4.75 5.52 3.62
C ALA A 56 -5.50 4.85 2.46
N ARG A 57 -4.83 4.63 1.32
CA ARG A 57 -5.41 3.89 0.17
C ARG A 57 -5.71 2.44 0.53
N ASP A 58 -4.81 1.77 1.24
CA ASP A 58 -5.01 0.40 1.70
C ASP A 58 -6.15 0.28 2.71
N ALA A 59 -6.26 1.24 3.65
CA ALA A 59 -7.38 1.32 4.59
C ALA A 59 -8.72 1.53 3.84
N ALA A 60 -8.75 2.43 2.85
CA ALA A 60 -9.93 2.66 2.01
C ALA A 60 -10.32 1.42 1.19
N ALA A 61 -9.36 0.68 0.65
CA ALA A 61 -9.60 -0.57 -0.08
C ALA A 61 -10.20 -1.66 0.84
N ARG A 62 -9.72 -1.77 2.08
CA ARG A 62 -10.26 -2.69 3.10
C ARG A 62 -11.71 -2.34 3.48
N LEU A 63 -12.05 -1.06 3.58
CA LEU A 63 -13.41 -0.61 3.86
C LEU A 63 -14.37 -0.97 2.72
N ARG A 64 -14.00 -0.72 1.46
CA ARG A 64 -14.82 -1.11 0.29
C ARG A 64 -15.03 -2.62 0.19
N GLY A 65 -14.01 -3.43 0.53
CA GLY A 65 -14.14 -4.88 0.57
C GLY A 65 -15.09 -5.38 1.68
N ARG A 66 -15.25 -4.63 2.77
CA ARG A 66 -16.13 -4.96 3.89
C ARG A 66 -17.61 -4.68 3.56
N ASP A 67 -17.91 -3.58 2.87
CA ASP A 67 -19.27 -3.24 2.45
C ASP A 67 -19.83 -4.21 1.42
N LEU A 68 -18.99 -4.70 0.49
CA LEU A 68 -19.38 -5.75 -0.46
C LEU A 68 -19.77 -7.06 0.23
N ARG A 69 -19.12 -7.42 1.35
CA ARG A 69 -19.47 -8.61 2.15
C ARG A 69 -20.78 -8.45 2.93
N LEU A 70 -21.15 -7.22 3.32
CA LEU A 70 -22.41 -6.96 4.03
C LEU A 70 -23.63 -7.02 3.09
N SER A 71 -23.48 -6.58 1.84
CA SER A 71 -24.54 -6.71 0.82
C SER A 71 -24.84 -8.16 0.40
N GLN A 72 -24.00 -9.12 0.78
CA GLN A 72 -24.20 -10.55 0.50
C GLN A 72 -24.92 -11.30 1.64
N ARG A 73 -25.50 -10.59 2.62
CA ARG A 73 -26.34 -11.23 3.64
C ARG A 73 -27.72 -11.58 3.06
N CYS A 74 -27.82 -12.87 2.69
CA CYS A 74 -29.01 -13.73 2.66
C CYS A 74 -30.37 -13.04 2.52
N LYS A 75 -30.96 -13.15 1.31
CA LYS A 75 -32.41 -13.05 1.11
C LYS A 75 -33.10 -14.27 1.75
N TYR A 76 -33.18 -14.34 3.07
CA TYR A 76 -34.04 -15.33 3.73
C TYR A 76 -35.49 -14.86 3.59
N LYS A 77 -36.26 -15.52 2.72
CA LYS A 77 -37.72 -15.35 2.68
C LYS A 77 -38.32 -16.36 3.66
N HIS A 78 -38.91 -15.85 4.74
CA HIS A 78 -39.70 -16.66 5.66
C HIS A 78 -40.93 -17.19 4.89
N PRO A 79 -41.21 -18.50 4.88
CA PRO A 79 -42.47 -19.00 4.35
C PRO A 79 -43.58 -18.65 5.37
N CYS A 80 -44.68 -18.11 4.84
CA CYS A 80 -45.93 -17.85 5.56
C CYS A 80 -46.82 -19.09 5.47
#